data_AF-A0AAW8W364-F1
#
_entry.id   AF-A0AAW8W364-F1
#
_cell.length_a   1.000
_cell.length_b   1.000
_cell.length_c   1.000
_cell.angle_alpha   90.00
_cell.angle_beta   90.00
_cell.angle_gamma   90.00
#
_symmetry.space_group_name_H-M   'P 1'
#
loop_
_entity.id
_entity.type
_entity.pdbx_description
1 polymer ?
#
loop_
_entity_poly.entity_id
_entity_poly.type
_entity_poly.pdbx_seq_one_letter_code
_entity_poly.pdbx_strand_id
1 'polypeptide(L)'
;MSDGKFCPQCGTQVNQDALFCPKCGYQFAPTDGQEAPTATPTREAHREQAATQPSPTPTPQGPAPQRSHWLTIILGVIAVAVVVVVASNVVINHKEQAHQAALQASESRVQSSKKAKESREESREAGLAKDAKGVVNDMIQNDDNLDAKCTDVTIESHDGGNQYSGYASVEDDYDDSTTIDITVTDVTYEDNVSVEIPGDQEDKLSETFYSNDD
;
A
#
# COMPACT_ATOMS: atom_id res chain seq x y z
N MET A 1 23.35 24.37 -6.47
CA MET A 1 22.32 24.13 -5.43
C MET A 1 21.05 24.75 -5.96
N SER A 2 19.95 24.01 -6.03
CA SER A 2 18.72 24.51 -6.64
C SER A 2 17.91 25.24 -5.57
N ASP A 3 17.99 26.57 -5.53
CA ASP A 3 17.15 27.39 -4.68
C ASP A 3 15.67 27.22 -5.09
N GLY A 4 14.82 26.88 -4.14
CA GLY A 4 13.38 26.64 -4.35
C GLY A 4 12.55 27.31 -3.27
N LYS A 5 11.36 27.80 -3.62
CA LYS A 5 10.39 28.42 -2.70
C LYS A 5 9.31 27.42 -2.32
N PHE A 6 8.76 27.52 -1.11
CA PHE A 6 7.64 26.68 -0.70
C PHE A 6 6.31 27.38 -0.98
N CYS A 7 5.35 26.62 -1.50
CA CYS A 7 4.00 27.13 -1.73
C CYS A 7 3.30 27.41 -0.39
N PRO A 8 2.79 28.63 -0.14
CA PRO A 8 2.12 28.97 1.12
C PRO A 8 0.76 28.28 1.29
N GLN A 9 0.17 27.76 0.21
CA GLN A 9 -1.12 27.06 0.26
C GLN A 9 -1.01 25.57 0.54
N CYS A 10 0.05 24.89 0.09
CA CYS A 10 0.15 23.43 0.21
C CYS A 10 1.50 22.90 0.68
N GLY A 11 2.46 23.78 1.00
CA GLY A 11 3.78 23.42 1.50
C GLY A 11 4.69 22.71 0.49
N THR A 12 4.31 22.64 -0.78
CA THR A 12 5.12 21.97 -1.80
C THR A 12 6.28 22.85 -2.24
N GLN A 13 7.48 22.27 -2.36
CA GLN A 13 8.64 22.96 -2.89
C GLN A 13 8.47 23.19 -4.40
N VAL A 14 8.65 24.42 -4.84
CA VAL A 14 8.51 24.86 -6.23
C VAL A 14 9.76 25.66 -6.61
N ASN A 15 10.10 25.65 -7.89
CA ASN A 15 11.19 26.48 -8.42
C ASN A 15 10.92 27.98 -8.11
N GLN A 16 11.97 28.75 -7.83
CA GLN A 16 11.87 30.19 -7.57
C GLN A 16 11.19 30.95 -8.71
N ASP A 17 11.40 30.54 -9.96
CA ASP A 17 10.84 31.19 -11.16
C ASP A 17 9.42 30.70 -11.52
N ALA A 18 8.84 29.79 -10.73
CA ALA A 18 7.50 29.30 -11.01
C ALA A 18 6.44 30.38 -10.74
N LEU A 19 5.60 30.62 -11.75
CA LEU A 19 4.43 31.51 -11.69
C LEU A 19 3.21 30.85 -11.02
N PHE A 20 3.14 29.52 -11.04
CA PHE A 20 2.05 28.75 -10.44
C PHE A 20 2.56 27.48 -9.75
N CYS A 21 1.86 27.04 -8.69
CA CYS A 21 2.17 25.78 -8.03
C CYS A 21 1.59 24.60 -8.82
N PRO A 22 2.40 23.59 -9.18
CA PRO A 22 1.93 22.43 -9.95
C PRO A 22 1.02 21.51 -9.15
N LYS A 23 1.02 21.60 -7.82
CA LYS A 23 0.25 20.71 -6.94
C LYS A 23 -1.13 21.26 -6.60
N CYS A 24 -1.26 22.57 -6.35
CA CYS A 24 -2.51 23.17 -5.90
C CYS A 24 -3.03 24.32 -6.78
N GLY A 25 -2.28 24.71 -7.83
CA GLY A 25 -2.68 25.80 -8.73
C GLY A 25 -2.54 27.21 -8.16
N TYR A 26 -1.94 27.37 -6.97
CA TYR A 26 -1.70 28.69 -6.38
C TYR A 26 -0.80 29.55 -7.28
N GLN A 27 -1.24 30.76 -7.61
CA GLN A 27 -0.48 31.73 -8.40
C GLN A 27 0.46 32.52 -7.51
N PHE A 28 1.74 32.51 -7.83
CA PHE A 28 2.74 33.34 -7.17
C PHE A 28 2.72 34.74 -7.79
N ALA A 29 2.76 35.78 -6.96
CA ALA A 29 2.88 37.14 -7.45
C ALA A 29 4.19 37.28 -8.26
N PRO A 30 4.15 37.85 -9.48
CA PRO A 30 5.37 38.14 -10.23
C PRO A 30 6.25 39.04 -9.38
N THR A 31 7.50 38.63 -9.13
CA THR A 31 8.50 39.49 -8.52
C THR A 31 9.25 40.15 -9.66
N ASP A 32 9.04 41.46 -9.84
CA ASP A 32 9.67 42.26 -10.89
C ASP A 32 11.20 42.11 -10.90
N GLY A 33 11.75 41.75 -12.06
CA GLY A 33 13.18 41.53 -12.27
C GLY A 33 13.58 41.23 -13.71
N GLN A 34 13.57 42.29 -14.55
CA GLN A 34 14.45 42.55 -15.71
C GLN A 34 14.09 42.04 -17.13
N GLU A 35 13.60 43.03 -17.89
CA GLU A 35 14.00 43.50 -19.24
C GLU A 35 13.54 42.79 -20.54
N ALA A 36 13.13 43.67 -21.46
CA ALA A 36 12.37 43.45 -22.70
C ALA A 36 13.25 43.12 -23.93
N PRO A 37 12.65 42.87 -25.11
CA PRO A 37 12.47 43.98 -26.06
C PRO A 37 11.04 44.03 -26.65
N THR A 38 10.37 45.18 -26.60
CA THR A 38 10.27 46.20 -27.66
C THR A 38 9.29 45.84 -28.79
N ALA A 39 8.09 46.43 -28.73
CA ALA A 39 7.47 47.19 -29.83
C ALA A 39 6.23 47.97 -29.32
N THR A 40 6.37 49.29 -29.21
CA THR A 40 5.31 50.34 -29.17
C THR A 40 5.30 50.98 -30.58
N PRO A 41 4.28 51.70 -31.12
CA PRO A 41 3.20 52.48 -30.48
C PRO A 41 1.80 52.29 -31.13
N THR A 42 0.68 52.75 -30.58
CA THR A 42 0.20 54.14 -30.66
C THR A 42 -0.96 54.36 -29.70
N ARG A 43 -0.91 55.56 -29.12
CA ARG A 43 -1.65 56.10 -28.00
C ARG A 43 -2.56 57.20 -28.55
N GLU A 44 -3.87 57.11 -28.34
CA GLU A 44 -4.79 58.26 -28.32
C GLU A 44 -5.86 57.92 -27.27
N ALA A 45 -5.68 58.25 -25.98
CA ALA A 45 -5.76 59.56 -25.35
C ALA A 45 -7.20 60.12 -25.24
N HIS A 46 -7.56 60.40 -23.98
CA HIS A 46 -8.52 61.42 -23.53
C HIS A 46 -10.02 61.03 -23.61
N ARG A 47 -10.90 61.30 -22.64
CA ARG A 47 -10.85 61.85 -21.28
C ARG A 47 -12.26 61.78 -20.73
N GLU A 48 -12.30 61.45 -19.45
CA GLU A 48 -13.32 61.75 -18.46
C GLU A 48 -14.07 63.08 -18.65
N GLN A 49 -15.41 63.06 -18.68
CA GLN A 49 -16.25 64.15 -18.17
C GLN A 49 -17.71 63.74 -17.95
N ALA A 50 -18.20 64.10 -16.77
CA ALA A 50 -19.52 63.82 -16.20
C ALA A 50 -20.59 64.87 -16.61
N ALA A 51 -21.86 64.45 -16.43
CA ALA A 51 -23.13 65.22 -16.40
C ALA A 51 -23.58 65.89 -17.73
N THR A 52 -24.82 65.71 -18.22
CA THR A 52 -26.10 66.16 -17.62
C THR A 52 -27.29 65.55 -18.41
N GLN A 53 -28.42 65.33 -17.72
CA GLN A 53 -29.78 64.90 -18.16
C GLN A 53 -30.39 65.79 -19.30
N PRO A 54 -31.54 65.47 -19.98
CA PRO A 54 -32.70 64.65 -19.55
C PRO A 54 -33.38 63.72 -20.59
N SER A 55 -34.24 62.82 -20.09
CA SER A 55 -35.25 62.06 -20.85
C SER A 55 -36.25 62.98 -21.58
N PRO A 56 -36.89 62.48 -22.66
CA PRO A 56 -38.21 61.89 -22.48
C PRO A 56 -38.45 60.59 -23.28
N THR A 57 -39.05 59.61 -22.62
CA THR A 57 -39.86 58.53 -23.22
C THR A 57 -41.29 59.08 -23.26
N PRO A 58 -42.09 58.95 -24.35
CA PRO A 58 -42.72 57.66 -24.71
C PRO A 58 -42.80 57.44 -26.24
N THR A 59 -42.94 56.21 -26.73
CA THR A 59 -44.27 55.64 -27.03
C THR A 59 -44.08 54.19 -27.52
N PRO A 60 -44.96 53.28 -27.09
CA PRO A 60 -44.84 51.84 -27.29
C PRO A 60 -45.29 51.41 -28.69
N GLN A 61 -44.54 50.50 -29.30
CA GLN A 61 -44.98 49.70 -30.43
C GLN A 61 -44.50 48.27 -30.21
N GLY A 62 -45.32 47.45 -29.56
CA GLY A 62 -45.33 46.02 -29.83
C GLY A 62 -46.25 45.72 -31.01
N PRO A 63 -46.40 44.47 -31.42
CA PRO A 63 -45.39 43.42 -31.59
C PRO A 63 -45.37 42.94 -33.05
N ALA A 64 -44.19 42.60 -33.59
CA ALA A 64 -44.09 41.83 -34.84
C ALA A 64 -43.61 40.41 -34.50
N PRO A 65 -44.29 39.35 -34.99
CA PRO A 65 -43.94 37.97 -34.65
C PRO A 65 -42.68 37.55 -35.42
N GLN A 66 -41.51 37.75 -34.80
CA GLN A 66 -40.26 37.18 -35.29
C GLN A 66 -40.22 35.69 -34.95
N ARG A 67 -40.32 34.86 -36.00
CA ARG A 67 -40.14 33.42 -35.94
C ARG A 67 -38.80 33.07 -35.26
N SER A 68 -38.85 32.05 -34.41
CA SER A 68 -38.02 31.85 -33.24
C SER A 68 -36.59 31.34 -33.50
N HIS A 69 -35.62 32.24 -33.68
CA HIS A 69 -34.19 31.92 -33.62
C HIS A 69 -33.65 31.74 -32.18
N TRP A 70 -34.41 32.19 -31.17
CA TRP A 70 -34.05 32.01 -29.77
C TRP A 70 -34.20 30.55 -29.31
N LEU A 71 -35.18 29.82 -29.85
CA LEU A 71 -35.38 28.39 -29.56
C LEU A 71 -34.23 27.53 -30.09
N THR A 72 -33.63 27.87 -31.23
CA THR A 72 -32.47 27.15 -31.78
C THR A 72 -31.19 27.38 -30.96
N ILE A 73 -31.02 28.57 -30.39
CA ILE A 73 -29.89 28.86 -29.49
C ILE A 73 -30.04 28.07 -28.18
N ILE A 74 -31.24 28.04 -27.60
CA ILE A 74 -31.52 27.27 -26.38
C ILE A 74 -31.28 25.77 -26.62
N LEU A 75 -31.76 25.23 -27.75
CA LEU A 75 -31.57 23.81 -28.08
C LEU A 75 -30.10 23.46 -28.32
N GLY A 76 -29.32 24.37 -28.93
CA GLY A 76 -27.87 24.23 -29.07
C GLY A 76 -27.12 24.21 -27.73
N VAL A 77 -27.45 25.13 -26.81
CA VAL A 77 -26.84 25.18 -25.47
C VAL A 77 -27.16 23.93 -24.65
N ILE A 78 -28.40 23.44 -24.73
CA ILE A 78 -28.81 22.21 -24.05
C ILE A 78 -28.02 21.01 -24.59
N ALA A 79 -27.85 20.89 -25.90
CA ALA A 79 -27.07 19.80 -26.50
C ALA A 79 -25.60 19.82 -26.04
N VAL A 80 -24.98 21.00 -25.98
CA VAL A 80 -23.60 21.15 -25.47
C VAL A 80 -23.51 20.77 -23.98
N ALA A 81 -24.47 21.21 -23.16
CA ALA A 81 -24.52 20.84 -21.74
C ALA A 81 -24.63 19.32 -21.55
N VAL A 82 -25.45 18.63 -22.35
CA VAL A 82 -25.58 17.17 -22.31
C VAL A 82 -24.26 16.49 -22.66
N VAL A 83 -23.55 16.94 -23.70
CA VAL A 83 -22.24 16.37 -24.08
C VAL A 83 -21.21 16.53 -22.96
N VAL A 84 -21.15 17.69 -22.31
CA VAL A 84 -20.23 17.94 -21.19
C VAL A 84 -20.54 17.02 -20.01
N VAL A 85 -21.83 16.82 -19.68
CA VAL A 85 -22.24 15.90 -18.61
C VAL A 85 -21.86 14.45 -18.95
N VAL A 86 -22.10 14.00 -20.19
CA VAL A 86 -21.75 12.65 -20.63
C VAL A 86 -20.22 12.44 -20.58
N ALA A 87 -19.43 13.38 -21.13
CA ALA A 87 -17.98 13.31 -21.08
C ALA A 87 -17.44 13.32 -19.65
N SER A 88 -18.02 14.14 -18.78
CA SER A 88 -17.66 14.20 -17.35
C SER A 88 -17.92 12.86 -16.66
N ASN A 89 -19.09 12.24 -16.89
CA ASN A 89 -19.41 10.92 -16.33
C ASN A 89 -18.45 9.83 -16.83
N VAL A 90 -18.07 9.84 -18.12
CA VAL A 90 -17.10 8.88 -18.67
C VAL A 90 -15.72 9.04 -18.03
N VAL A 91 -15.25 10.28 -17.85
CA VAL A 91 -13.95 10.57 -17.22
C VAL A 91 -13.94 10.18 -15.74
N ILE A 92 -15.03 10.45 -15.01
CA ILE A 92 -15.16 10.08 -13.60
C ILE A 92 -15.12 8.55 -13.45
N ASN A 93 -15.90 7.81 -14.23
CA ASN A 93 -15.92 6.34 -14.21
C ASN A 93 -14.53 5.74 -14.53
N HIS A 94 -13.81 6.28 -15.52
CA HIS A 94 -12.46 5.80 -15.84
C HIS A 94 -11.45 6.03 -14.71
N LYS A 95 -11.57 7.16 -13.99
CA LYS A 95 -10.73 7.47 -12.83
C LYS A 95 -11.05 6.57 -11.64
N GLU A 96 -12.32 6.27 -11.40
CA GLU A 96 -12.76 5.35 -10.34
C GLU A 96 -12.26 3.93 -10.58
N GLN A 97 -12.32 3.43 -11.83
CA GLN A 97 -11.79 2.12 -12.19
C GLN A 97 -10.28 2.01 -11.93
N ALA A 98 -9.50 3.03 -12.30
CA ALA A 98 -8.05 3.03 -12.07
C ALA A 98 -7.71 3.04 -10.57
N HIS A 99 -8.46 3.77 -9.74
CA HIS A 99 -8.25 3.83 -8.30
C HIS A 99 -8.60 2.49 -7.63
N GLN A 100 -9.73 1.89 -7.99
CA GLN A 100 -10.13 0.58 -7.46
C GLN A 100 -9.16 -0.53 -7.87
N ALA A 101 -8.70 -0.55 -9.13
CA ALA A 101 -7.70 -1.51 -9.59
C ALA A 101 -6.37 -1.36 -8.84
N ALA A 102 -5.94 -0.12 -8.55
CA ALA A 102 -4.72 0.14 -7.77
C ALA A 102 -4.85 -0.35 -6.31
N LEU A 103 -6.00 -0.12 -5.66
CA LEU A 103 -6.27 -0.61 -4.31
C LEU A 103 -6.27 -2.13 -4.27
N GLN A 104 -7.00 -2.80 -5.16
CA GLN A 104 -7.03 -4.26 -5.23
C GLN A 104 -5.64 -4.85 -5.53
N ALA A 105 -4.84 -4.21 -6.39
CA ALA A 105 -3.47 -4.62 -6.66
C ALA A 105 -2.56 -4.48 -5.41
N SER A 106 -2.79 -3.46 -4.58
CA SER A 106 -2.04 -3.29 -3.33
C SER A 106 -2.46 -4.31 -2.27
N GLU A 107 -3.76 -4.55 -2.11
CA GLU A 107 -4.30 -5.53 -1.15
C GLU A 107 -3.89 -6.95 -1.52
N SER A 108 -4.01 -7.33 -2.80
CA SER A 108 -3.58 -8.65 -3.27
C SER A 108 -2.07 -8.87 -3.10
N ARG A 109 -1.23 -7.84 -3.29
CA ARG A 109 0.21 -7.94 -2.99
C ARG A 109 0.45 -8.17 -1.50
N VAL A 110 -0.20 -7.40 -0.62
CA VAL A 110 -0.07 -7.58 0.83
C VAL A 110 -0.53 -8.98 1.24
N GLN A 111 -1.70 -9.41 0.79
CA GLN A 111 -2.23 -10.75 1.07
C GLN A 111 -1.31 -11.85 0.52
N SER A 112 -0.81 -11.72 -0.71
CA SER A 112 0.12 -12.69 -1.28
C SER A 112 1.42 -12.78 -0.49
N SER A 113 1.94 -11.65 -0.01
CA SER A 113 3.16 -11.62 0.80
C SER A 113 2.94 -12.23 2.18
N LYS A 114 1.77 -12.01 2.80
CA LYS A 114 1.40 -12.62 4.07
C LYS A 114 1.28 -14.14 3.91
N LYS A 115 0.51 -14.59 2.92
CA LYS A 115 0.34 -16.01 2.62
C LYS A 115 1.66 -16.70 2.28
N ALA A 116 2.55 -16.03 1.55
CA ALA A 116 3.87 -16.56 1.23
C ALA A 116 4.76 -16.70 2.48
N LYS A 117 4.68 -15.76 3.43
CA LYS A 117 5.37 -15.86 4.72
C LYS A 117 4.80 -17.02 5.55
N GLU A 118 3.48 -17.06 5.73
CA GLU A 118 2.78 -18.12 6.45
C GLU A 118 3.12 -19.50 5.87
N SER A 119 3.09 -19.66 4.54
CA SER A 119 3.45 -20.95 3.90
C SER A 119 4.91 -21.36 4.10
N ARG A 120 5.83 -20.39 4.20
CA ARG A 120 7.26 -20.66 4.43
C ARG A 120 7.51 -21.07 5.87
N GLU A 121 6.79 -20.44 6.80
CA GLU A 121 6.82 -20.77 8.21
C GLU A 121 6.27 -22.18 8.45
N GLU A 122 5.08 -22.48 7.92
CA GLU A 122 4.47 -23.81 7.97
C GLU A 122 5.38 -24.91 7.38
N SER A 123 6.00 -24.63 6.22
CA SER A 123 6.94 -25.59 5.61
C SER A 123 8.19 -25.80 6.47
N ARG A 124 8.65 -24.76 7.17
CA ARG A 124 9.82 -24.81 8.04
C ARG A 124 9.51 -25.58 9.33
N GLU A 125 8.37 -25.30 9.96
CA GLU A 125 7.89 -26.03 11.14
C GLU A 125 7.70 -27.52 10.82
N ALA A 126 7.12 -27.86 9.67
CA ALA A 126 6.93 -29.24 9.25
C ALA A 126 8.27 -29.98 9.01
N GLY A 127 9.26 -29.30 8.42
CA GLY A 127 10.61 -29.84 8.26
C GLY A 127 11.28 -30.09 9.62
N LEU A 128 11.25 -29.08 10.49
CA LEU A 128 11.87 -29.13 11.81
C LEU A 128 11.22 -30.18 12.71
N ALA A 129 9.89 -30.35 12.64
CA ALA A 129 9.15 -31.38 13.37
C ALA A 129 9.56 -32.79 12.94
N LYS A 130 9.74 -33.00 11.63
CA LYS A 130 10.20 -34.27 11.08
C LYS A 130 11.60 -34.62 11.56
N ASP A 131 12.51 -33.63 11.56
CA ASP A 131 13.89 -33.84 11.99
C ASP A 131 13.97 -34.04 13.50
N ALA A 132 13.28 -33.21 14.28
CA ALA A 132 13.19 -33.32 15.74
C ALA A 132 12.58 -34.66 16.18
N LYS A 133 11.60 -35.21 15.45
CA LYS A 133 11.05 -36.55 15.73
C LYS A 133 12.12 -37.63 15.70
N GLY A 134 13.06 -37.56 14.75
CA GLY A 134 14.19 -38.50 14.67
C GLY A 134 15.08 -38.40 15.91
N VAL A 135 15.45 -37.18 16.30
CA VAL A 135 16.29 -36.91 17.47
C VAL A 135 15.59 -37.36 18.75
N VAL A 136 14.31 -37.00 18.94
CA VAL A 136 13.54 -37.40 20.13
C VAL A 136 13.38 -38.91 20.22
N ASN A 137 13.11 -39.58 19.10
CA ASN A 137 13.02 -41.03 19.08
C ASN A 137 14.36 -41.70 19.46
N ASP A 138 15.49 -41.17 18.98
CA ASP A 138 16.81 -41.69 19.33
C ASP A 138 17.14 -41.42 20.81
N MET A 139 16.82 -40.23 21.34
CA MET A 139 16.99 -39.88 22.75
C MET A 139 16.23 -40.86 23.67
N ILE A 140 14.96 -41.13 23.36
CA ILE A 140 14.12 -42.06 24.15
C ILE A 140 14.66 -43.50 24.07
N GLN A 141 15.11 -43.94 22.89
CA GLN A 141 15.59 -45.30 22.69
C GLN A 141 16.99 -45.54 23.28
N ASN A 142 17.87 -44.53 23.30
CA ASN A 142 19.24 -44.66 23.79
C ASN A 142 19.38 -44.49 25.31
N ASP A 143 18.57 -43.64 25.94
CA ASP A 143 18.75 -43.31 27.36
C ASP A 143 17.94 -44.22 28.31
N ASP A 144 16.74 -44.67 27.91
CA ASP A 144 15.78 -45.19 28.88
C ASP A 144 15.52 -46.71 28.87
N ASN A 145 16.03 -47.49 27.88
CA ASN A 145 15.65 -48.92 27.72
C ASN A 145 14.11 -49.13 27.79
N LEU A 146 13.35 -48.09 27.45
CA LEU A 146 11.91 -48.08 27.34
C LEU A 146 11.61 -48.42 25.88
N ASP A 147 10.69 -49.35 25.63
CA ASP A 147 10.13 -49.61 24.30
C ASP A 147 9.24 -48.43 23.80
N ALA A 148 9.44 -47.24 24.37
CA ALA A 148 8.72 -46.04 24.04
C ALA A 148 9.24 -45.41 22.73
N LYS A 149 8.33 -44.89 21.92
CA LYS A 149 8.64 -44.28 20.62
C LYS A 149 7.99 -42.92 20.49
N CYS A 150 8.68 -42.00 19.83
CA CYS A 150 8.09 -40.72 19.47
C CYS A 150 7.13 -40.91 18.29
N THR A 151 5.85 -40.62 18.50
CA THR A 151 4.81 -40.79 17.46
C THR A 151 4.56 -39.54 16.67
N ASP A 152 4.64 -38.38 17.30
CA ASP A 152 4.46 -37.09 16.66
C ASP A 152 5.28 -36.00 17.36
N VAL A 153 5.66 -34.98 16.60
CA VAL A 153 6.28 -33.77 17.14
C VAL A 153 5.53 -32.58 16.55
N THR A 154 4.98 -31.75 17.43
CA THR A 154 4.37 -30.48 17.04
C THR A 154 5.33 -29.35 17.39
N ILE A 155 5.63 -28.49 16.42
CA ILE A 155 6.50 -27.32 16.58
C ILE A 155 5.71 -26.07 16.26
N GLU A 156 5.82 -25.07 17.13
CA GLU A 156 5.25 -23.75 16.96
C GLU A 156 6.38 -22.69 16.98
N SER A 157 6.38 -21.84 15.97
CA SER A 157 7.18 -20.64 15.86
C SER A 157 6.79 -19.63 16.94
N HIS A 158 7.78 -19.17 17.72
CA HIS A 158 7.61 -18.01 18.60
C HIS A 158 8.04 -16.74 17.85
N ASP A 159 7.42 -15.59 18.13
CA ASP A 159 7.47 -14.28 17.42
C ASP A 159 8.89 -13.69 17.16
N GLY A 160 9.74 -14.39 16.42
CA GLY A 160 11.07 -13.99 15.97
C GLY A 160 12.21 -14.82 16.57
N GLY A 161 12.97 -15.49 15.70
CA GLY A 161 14.23 -16.14 16.03
C GLY A 161 14.48 -17.44 15.28
N ASN A 162 15.51 -18.15 15.73
CA ASN A 162 15.86 -19.51 15.32
C ASN A 162 15.42 -20.55 16.37
N GLN A 163 14.65 -20.13 17.37
CA GLN A 163 14.16 -20.96 18.46
C GLN A 163 12.67 -21.20 18.28
N TYR A 164 12.26 -22.44 18.49
CA TYR A 164 10.89 -22.92 18.40
C TYR A 164 10.56 -23.69 19.67
N SER A 165 9.29 -23.66 20.05
CA SER A 165 8.76 -24.43 21.16
C SER A 165 7.77 -25.44 20.63
N GLY A 166 7.67 -26.58 21.30
CA GLY A 166 6.78 -27.64 20.86
C GLY A 166 6.60 -28.70 21.91
N TYR A 167 5.93 -29.78 21.52
CA TYR A 167 5.84 -30.98 22.33
C TYR A 167 5.97 -32.22 21.44
N ALA A 168 6.60 -33.24 21.99
CA ALA A 168 6.67 -34.56 21.41
C ALA A 168 5.65 -35.47 22.08
N SER A 169 4.85 -36.18 21.28
CA SER A 169 4.01 -37.27 21.74
C SER A 169 4.82 -38.56 21.76
N VAL A 170 4.79 -39.24 22.89
CA VAL A 170 5.52 -40.49 23.12
C VAL A 170 4.51 -41.54 23.55
N GLU A 171 4.55 -42.70 22.91
CA GLU A 171 3.72 -43.85 23.25
C GLU A 171 4.62 -44.99 23.73
N ASP A 172 4.19 -45.68 24.78
CA ASP A 172 4.79 -46.94 25.21
C ASP A 172 4.12 -48.16 24.54
N ASP A 173 4.67 -49.34 24.76
CA ASP A 173 4.13 -50.61 24.24
C ASP A 173 2.77 -51.01 24.88
N TYR A 174 2.32 -50.28 25.90
CA TYR A 174 1.03 -50.46 26.55
C TYR A 174 -0.05 -49.51 26.05
N ASP A 175 0.23 -48.75 24.98
CA ASP A 175 -0.69 -47.78 24.35
C ASP A 175 -0.97 -46.56 25.27
N ASP A 176 -0.13 -46.34 26.29
CA ASP A 176 -0.18 -45.15 27.12
C ASP A 176 0.66 -44.04 26.46
N SER A 177 0.00 -42.93 26.13
CA SER A 177 0.64 -41.76 25.51
C SER A 177 0.94 -40.67 26.53
N THR A 178 2.14 -40.09 26.48
CA THR A 178 2.51 -38.87 27.22
C THR A 178 3.04 -37.80 26.26
N THR A 179 3.09 -36.56 26.73
CA THR A 179 3.67 -35.43 25.98
C THR A 179 4.86 -34.85 26.73
N ILE A 180 5.94 -34.61 26.00
CA ILE A 180 7.17 -34.02 26.52
C ILE A 180 7.35 -32.67 25.85
N ASP A 181 7.48 -31.60 26.65
CA ASP A 181 7.79 -30.28 26.12
C ASP A 181 9.21 -30.29 25.52
N ILE A 182 9.36 -29.71 24.34
CA ILE A 182 10.65 -29.61 23.66
C ILE A 182 10.92 -28.17 23.22
N THR A 183 12.18 -27.76 23.32
CA THR A 183 12.67 -26.54 22.67
C THR A 183 13.57 -26.94 21.53
N VAL A 184 13.28 -26.45 20.32
CA VAL A 184 14.07 -26.76 19.13
C VAL A 184 14.77 -25.49 18.66
N THR A 185 16.08 -25.54 18.48
CA THR A 185 16.85 -24.43 17.92
C THR A 185 17.49 -24.84 16.60
N ASP A 186 17.19 -24.08 15.55
CA ASP A 186 17.80 -24.16 14.22
C ASP A 186 19.10 -23.35 14.23
N VAL A 187 20.27 -23.97 14.44
CA VAL A 187 21.50 -23.18 14.57
C VAL A 187 21.93 -22.69 13.19
N THR A 188 22.23 -21.39 13.10
CA THR A 188 22.39 -20.62 11.84
C THR A 188 23.55 -21.06 10.93
N TYR A 189 24.23 -22.15 11.25
CA TYR A 189 25.34 -22.72 10.48
C TYR A 189 25.13 -24.22 10.34
N GLU A 190 24.91 -24.69 9.11
CA GLU A 190 24.83 -26.11 8.70
C GLU A 190 23.73 -26.89 9.42
N ASP A 191 22.49 -26.80 8.92
CA ASP A 191 21.37 -27.74 9.03
C ASP A 191 21.20 -28.56 10.33
N ASN A 192 21.55 -28.00 11.49
CA ASN A 192 21.52 -28.72 12.73
C ASN A 192 20.37 -28.27 13.63
N VAL A 193 19.65 -29.28 14.10
CA VAL A 193 18.47 -29.16 14.95
C VAL A 193 18.87 -29.57 16.36
N SER A 194 18.92 -28.62 17.29
CA SER A 194 19.17 -28.91 18.71
C SER A 194 17.84 -29.00 19.45
N VAL A 195 17.59 -30.11 20.15
CA VAL A 195 16.37 -30.33 20.96
C VAL A 195 16.73 -30.30 22.44
N GLU A 196 16.01 -29.51 23.24
CA GLU A 196 16.13 -29.47 24.69
C GLU A 196 14.84 -29.95 25.35
N ILE A 197 14.94 -30.94 26.25
CA ILE A 197 13.83 -31.44 27.08
C ILE A 197 14.02 -30.89 28.50
N PRO A 198 13.01 -30.26 29.14
CA PRO A 198 13.11 -29.75 30.49
C PRO A 198 13.02 -30.90 31.53
N GLY A 199 14.13 -31.62 31.70
CA GLY A 199 14.39 -32.60 32.77
C GLY A 199 15.50 -32.11 33.72
N ASP A 200 15.73 -32.83 34.81
CA ASP A 200 16.67 -32.54 35.89
C ASP A 200 18.15 -32.53 35.44
N GLN A 201 18.56 -31.44 34.79
CA GLN A 201 19.95 -30.97 34.59
C GLN A 201 20.97 -31.92 33.93
N GLU A 202 20.65 -33.17 33.61
CA GLU A 202 21.58 -34.12 32.96
C GLU A 202 21.29 -34.36 31.46
N ASP A 203 20.08 -34.07 30.96
CA ASP A 203 19.68 -34.48 29.59
C ASP A 203 19.72 -33.34 28.57
N LYS A 204 20.79 -32.54 28.58
CA LYS A 204 21.10 -31.63 27.47
C LYS A 204 22.00 -32.33 26.47
N LEU A 205 21.42 -33.11 25.56
CA LEU A 205 22.17 -33.70 24.44
C LEU A 205 22.01 -32.83 23.19
N SER A 206 23.06 -32.08 22.85
CA SER A 206 23.15 -31.33 21.60
C SER A 206 23.64 -32.26 20.49
N GLU A 207 22.76 -33.06 19.89
CA GLU A 207 23.13 -33.83 18.71
C GLU A 207 23.03 -32.96 17.45
N THR A 208 24.20 -32.61 16.91
CA THR A 208 24.34 -31.81 15.69
C THR A 208 24.20 -32.75 14.50
N PHE A 209 23.00 -32.91 13.94
CA PHE A 209 22.82 -33.69 12.72
C PHE A 209 23.07 -32.83 11.48
N TYR A 210 23.82 -33.39 10.53
CA TYR A 210 23.93 -32.85 9.17
C TYR A 210 22.80 -33.47 8.35
N SER A 211 21.84 -32.67 7.91
CA SER A 211 20.97 -33.12 6.82
C SER A 211 21.85 -33.25 5.57
N ASN A 212 22.08 -34.49 5.13
CA ASN A 212 22.61 -34.70 3.78
C ASN A 212 21.42 -34.48 2.84
N ASP A 213 21.26 -33.25 2.37
CA ASP A 213 20.47 -32.97 1.16
C ASP A 213 21.23 -33.56 -0.05
N ASP A 214 20.73 -34.69 -0.57
CA ASP A 214 20.99 -35.21 -1.93
C ASP A 214 19.75 -34.96 -2.82
#